data_AF-A0A9W6S425-F1
#
_entry.id   AF-A0A9W6S425-F1
#
_cell.length_a   1.000
_cell.length_b   1.000
_cell.length_c   1.000
_cell.angle_alpha   90.00
_cell.angle_beta   90.00
_cell.angle_gamma   90.00
#
_symmetry.space_group_name_H-M   'P 1'
#
loop_
_entity.id
_entity.type
_entity.pdbx_description
1 polymer ?
#
loop_
_entity_poly.entity_id
_entity_poly.type
_entity_poly.pdbx_seq_one_letter_code
_entity_poly.pdbx_strand_id
1 'polypeptide(L)'
;MTHYEGARAAVIGGSIGGLTTALLLRDLGFSVEVFERTPTALDGRGGGIVLQPDTVRWFTERSTQRLETLSTATEYVQYLDHDNGIIHRDRRRWTYTSWGTFYRALLADFGTDHYHLGEFACGVAQDGDHATVRFVSGHRAEVELVIFADGITSIGRSLLDPDARFDYSGYVGWRGTVPEHELTETTRALLGDAISYSVVPHSHITLYPIPGERGTGRQDRLMNYVWYRNVPPGGELAEMLIDKRGFTGTVSLHPGLVQDRYVDEMRETAARLLAPAAAEVVTATEHPYIQVVSDVRSNRMADGRVALVGDAAAAARPHAAAGTAKAAADAWALADALTAADGDIPAALRKWEPAQLELSARLLERVIAMGERSQSHNTWTPGDPSLRFGLYGPDR
;
A
#
# COMPACT_ATOMS: atom_id res chain seq x y z
N MET A 1 -14.81 18.53 24.44
CA MET A 1 -14.80 17.29 25.26
C MET A 1 -14.56 16.16 24.28
N THR A 2 -13.62 15.26 24.57
CA THR A 2 -13.42 14.04 23.77
C THR A 2 -14.59 13.11 24.02
N HIS A 3 -15.36 12.79 22.98
CA HIS A 3 -16.64 12.05 23.10
C HIS A 3 -16.48 10.58 23.55
N TYR A 4 -15.25 10.08 23.58
CA TYR A 4 -14.93 8.67 23.86
C TYR A 4 -13.93 8.49 25.01
N GLU A 5 -13.79 9.48 25.88
CA GLU A 5 -12.88 9.41 27.03
C GLU A 5 -13.20 8.18 27.91
N GLY A 6 -12.23 7.25 28.01
CA GLY A 6 -12.37 6.00 28.77
C GLY A 6 -12.91 4.80 27.97
N ALA A 7 -13.37 5.00 26.73
CA ALA A 7 -13.67 3.88 25.83
C ALA A 7 -12.37 3.26 25.29
N ARG A 8 -12.39 1.97 24.97
CA ARG A 8 -11.25 1.19 24.45
C ARG A 8 -11.50 0.80 23.00
N ALA A 9 -10.43 0.80 22.22
CA ALA A 9 -10.43 0.31 20.86
C ALA A 9 -9.24 -0.62 20.60
N ALA A 10 -9.48 -1.66 19.81
CA ALA A 10 -8.41 -2.53 19.30
C ALA A 10 -8.26 -2.34 17.80
N VAL A 11 -7.04 -2.08 17.34
CA VAL A 11 -6.70 -2.02 15.92
C VAL A 11 -5.84 -3.22 15.55
N ILE A 12 -6.36 -4.09 14.68
CA ILE A 12 -5.70 -5.30 14.23
C ILE A 12 -4.99 -5.03 12.91
N GLY A 13 -3.66 -5.04 12.93
CA GLY A 13 -2.77 -4.66 11.83
C GLY A 13 -2.09 -3.33 12.12
N GLY A 14 -0.76 -3.35 12.29
CA GLY A 14 0.01 -2.20 12.74
C GLY A 14 0.69 -1.40 11.64
N SER A 15 0.30 -1.55 10.37
CA SER A 15 0.89 -0.78 9.27
C SER A 15 0.26 0.62 9.12
N ILE A 16 0.49 1.28 7.98
CA ILE A 16 0.08 2.67 7.71
C ILE A 16 -1.40 2.91 8.03
N GLY A 17 -2.32 2.13 7.46
CA GLY A 17 -3.76 2.30 7.70
C GLY A 17 -4.16 2.08 9.17
N GLY A 18 -3.55 1.09 9.83
CA GLY A 18 -3.81 0.79 11.23
C GLY A 18 -3.31 1.88 12.17
N LEU A 19 -2.06 2.33 11.99
CA LEU A 19 -1.49 3.41 12.79
C LEU A 19 -2.23 4.73 12.57
N THR A 20 -2.59 5.09 11.33
CA THR A 20 -3.42 6.27 11.07
C THR A 20 -4.76 6.17 11.79
N THR A 21 -5.41 5.01 11.76
CA THR A 21 -6.67 4.79 12.50
C THR A 21 -6.48 4.90 14.01
N ALA A 22 -5.44 4.27 14.55
CA ALA A 22 -5.17 4.27 15.98
C ALA A 22 -4.89 5.67 16.52
N LEU A 23 -4.12 6.47 15.77
CA LEU A 23 -3.84 7.87 16.09
C LEU A 23 -5.11 8.72 16.10
N LEU A 24 -5.98 8.57 15.10
CA LEU A 24 -7.25 9.30 15.05
C LEU A 24 -8.22 8.89 16.15
N LEU A 25 -8.30 7.60 16.48
CA LEU A 25 -9.10 7.13 17.62
C LEU A 25 -8.58 7.69 18.95
N ARG A 26 -7.26 7.76 19.13
CA ARG A 26 -6.65 8.38 20.31
C ARG A 26 -7.00 9.86 20.44
N ASP A 27 -7.02 10.59 19.33
CA ASP A 27 -7.44 12.01 19.31
C ASP A 27 -8.91 12.20 19.72
N LEU A 28 -9.76 11.18 19.53
CA LEU A 28 -11.15 11.17 19.98
C LEU A 28 -11.33 10.78 21.46
N GLY A 29 -10.26 10.36 22.14
CA GLY A 29 -10.23 9.99 23.55
C GLY A 29 -10.23 8.49 23.85
N PHE A 30 -10.19 7.63 22.83
CA PHE A 30 -10.09 6.18 23.06
C PHE A 30 -8.73 5.80 23.68
N SER A 31 -8.76 4.81 24.57
CA SER A 31 -7.59 3.99 24.90
C SER A 31 -7.40 2.95 23.79
N VAL A 32 -6.34 3.09 23.00
CA VAL A 32 -6.16 2.29 21.77
C VAL A 32 -5.01 1.31 21.94
N GLU A 33 -5.27 0.03 21.65
CA GLU A 33 -4.27 -1.03 21.55
C GLU A 33 -4.11 -1.46 20.08
N VAL A 34 -2.88 -1.47 19.57
CA VAL A 34 -2.56 -1.92 18.19
C VAL A 34 -1.92 -3.30 18.25
N PHE A 35 -2.43 -4.24 17.45
CA PHE A 35 -1.93 -5.61 17.40
C PHE A 35 -1.38 -5.92 16.01
N GLU A 36 -0.07 -6.15 15.89
CA GLU A 36 0.63 -6.49 14.65
C GLU A 36 1.07 -7.95 14.68
N ARG A 37 0.73 -8.70 13.63
CA ARG A 37 1.08 -10.12 13.50
C ARG A 37 2.57 -10.37 13.37
N THR A 38 3.33 -9.44 12.80
CA THR A 38 4.77 -9.60 12.62
C THR A 38 5.47 -9.51 13.98
N PRO A 39 6.34 -10.47 14.36
CA PRO A 39 6.98 -10.49 15.68
C PRO A 39 8.15 -9.50 15.81
N THR A 40 8.54 -8.86 14.72
CA THR A 40 9.65 -7.90 14.65
C THR A 40 9.15 -6.57 14.10
N ALA A 41 9.95 -5.53 14.30
CA ALA A 41 9.74 -4.26 13.61
C ALA A 41 9.57 -4.52 12.11
N LEU A 42 8.58 -3.84 11.55
CA LEU A 42 8.22 -3.84 10.16
C LEU A 42 9.28 -3.07 9.36
N ASP A 43 10.47 -3.65 9.17
CA ASP A 43 11.59 -3.06 8.43
C ASP A 43 11.78 -3.70 7.03
N GLY A 44 12.54 -3.01 6.17
CA GLY A 44 13.09 -3.60 4.95
C GLY A 44 12.10 -3.91 3.81
N ARG A 45 10.84 -3.47 3.89
CA ARG A 45 9.86 -3.74 2.81
C ARG A 45 10.00 -2.83 1.58
N GLY A 46 10.91 -1.84 1.62
CA GLY A 46 11.53 -1.13 0.48
C GLY A 46 10.63 -0.44 -0.56
N GLY A 47 9.31 -0.63 -0.52
CA GLY A 47 8.40 -0.15 -1.55
C GLY A 47 8.23 1.36 -1.49
N GLY A 48 8.32 2.00 -2.65
CA GLY A 48 7.92 3.39 -2.81
C GLY A 48 6.42 3.59 -2.61
N ILE A 49 6.07 4.76 -2.07
CA ILE A 49 4.71 5.25 -1.90
C ILE A 49 4.65 6.64 -2.53
N VAL A 50 3.66 6.84 -3.40
CA VAL A 50 3.28 8.17 -3.86
C VAL A 50 2.41 8.80 -2.78
N LEU A 51 2.82 9.97 -2.29
CA LEU A 51 2.09 10.67 -1.25
C LEU A 51 0.92 11.44 -1.85
N GLN A 52 -0.28 11.11 -1.37
CA GLN A 52 -1.53 11.79 -1.72
C GLN A 52 -2.07 12.59 -0.54
N PRO A 53 -2.99 13.55 -0.74
CA PRO A 53 -3.52 14.39 0.33
C PRO A 53 -4.00 13.61 1.55
N ASP A 54 -4.82 12.57 1.37
CA ASP A 54 -5.33 11.76 2.50
C ASP A 54 -4.20 11.03 3.23
N THR A 55 -3.18 10.55 2.50
CA THR A 55 -2.03 9.84 3.08
C THR A 55 -1.27 10.75 4.05
N VAL A 56 -1.01 12.00 3.67
CA VAL A 56 -0.17 12.93 4.46
C VAL A 56 -0.96 13.77 5.46
N ARG A 57 -2.28 13.65 5.47
CA ARG A 57 -3.17 14.51 6.25
C ARG A 57 -2.85 14.50 7.75
N TRP A 58 -2.53 13.33 8.31
CA TRP A 58 -2.08 13.22 9.71
C TRP A 58 -0.86 14.10 10.00
N PHE A 59 0.17 14.03 9.15
CA PHE A 59 1.38 14.82 9.31
C PHE A 59 1.17 16.32 9.08
N THR A 60 0.15 16.68 8.31
CA THR A 60 -0.17 18.07 7.99
C THR A 60 -1.04 18.71 9.08
N GLU A 61 -1.94 17.96 9.69
CA GLU A 61 -2.95 18.49 10.61
C GLU A 61 -2.66 18.22 12.10
N ARG A 62 -1.91 17.16 12.43
CA ARG A 62 -1.80 16.65 13.82
C ARG A 62 -0.36 16.40 14.28
N SER A 63 0.50 15.88 13.41
CA SER A 63 1.88 15.54 13.80
C SER A 63 2.72 16.79 14.08
N THR A 64 3.75 16.61 14.91
CA THR A 64 4.83 17.60 15.08
C THR A 64 5.98 17.38 14.09
N GLN A 65 5.99 16.24 13.40
CA GLN A 65 6.99 15.92 12.39
C GLN A 65 6.75 16.72 11.11
N ARG A 66 7.83 17.06 10.40
CA ARG A 66 7.76 17.82 9.15
C ARG A 66 7.72 16.88 7.95
N LEU A 67 6.77 17.07 7.04
CA LEU A 67 6.61 16.18 5.88
C LEU A 67 7.83 16.18 4.94
N GLU A 68 8.57 17.29 4.88
CA GLU A 68 9.78 17.43 4.07
C GLU A 68 10.92 16.51 4.56
N THR A 69 10.92 16.12 5.85
CA THR A 69 11.90 15.17 6.39
C THR A 69 11.51 13.72 6.16
N LEU A 70 10.32 13.47 5.59
CA LEU A 70 9.79 12.15 5.32
C LEU A 70 9.62 11.86 3.82
N SER A 71 9.88 12.85 2.96
CA SER A 71 9.54 12.77 1.55
C SER A 71 10.62 13.32 0.63
N THR A 72 10.53 12.93 -0.64
CA THR A 72 11.24 13.55 -1.76
C THR A 72 10.22 13.90 -2.85
N ALA A 73 10.65 14.60 -3.91
CA ALA A 73 9.75 15.01 -4.98
C ALA A 73 10.45 14.99 -6.34
N THR A 74 9.64 14.94 -7.39
CA THR A 74 10.04 15.18 -8.78
C THR A 74 9.10 16.19 -9.40
N GLU A 75 9.56 16.96 -10.37
CA GLU A 75 8.76 18.00 -11.05
C GLU A 75 8.03 17.50 -12.30
N TYR A 76 8.33 16.29 -12.78
CA TYR A 76 7.81 15.78 -14.04
C TYR A 76 7.20 14.38 -13.94
N VAL A 77 6.27 14.12 -14.86
CA VAL A 77 5.86 12.78 -15.28
C VAL A 77 6.37 12.60 -16.71
N GLN A 78 7.03 11.50 -17.02
CA GLN A 78 7.55 11.25 -18.37
C GLN A 78 7.36 9.81 -18.83
N TYR A 79 7.35 9.64 -20.15
CA TYR A 79 7.29 8.35 -20.83
C TYR A 79 8.51 8.20 -21.74
N LEU A 80 9.14 7.03 -21.66
CA LEU A 80 10.33 6.68 -22.42
C LEU A 80 9.98 5.65 -23.49
N ASP A 81 10.49 5.84 -24.70
CA ASP A 81 10.56 4.79 -25.72
C ASP A 81 11.67 3.79 -25.42
N HIS A 82 11.85 2.83 -26.33
CA HIS A 82 12.85 1.76 -26.21
C HIS A 82 14.30 2.27 -26.14
N ASP A 83 14.60 3.46 -26.66
CA ASP A 83 15.97 3.97 -26.78
C ASP A 83 16.26 5.10 -25.78
N ASN A 84 15.48 5.18 -24.69
CA ASN A 84 15.47 6.27 -23.70
C ASN A 84 14.98 7.63 -24.24
N GLY A 85 14.40 7.67 -25.44
CA GLY A 85 13.78 8.88 -25.98
C GLY A 85 12.54 9.26 -25.19
N ILE A 86 12.42 10.54 -24.80
CA ILE A 86 11.25 11.05 -24.09
C ILE A 86 10.14 11.30 -25.10
N ILE A 87 9.13 10.44 -25.12
CA ILE A 87 7.98 10.53 -26.05
C ILE A 87 6.83 11.37 -25.49
N HIS A 88 6.78 11.55 -24.16
CA HIS A 88 5.83 12.43 -23.50
C HIS A 88 6.42 12.93 -22.18
N ARG A 89 6.20 14.21 -21.84
CA ARG A 89 6.64 14.79 -20.57
C ARG A 89 5.75 15.94 -20.16
N ASP A 90 5.16 15.82 -18.98
CA ASP A 90 4.34 16.85 -18.36
C ASP A 90 5.00 17.37 -17.10
N ARG A 91 4.96 18.70 -16.89
CA ARG A 91 5.35 19.29 -15.61
C ARG A 91 4.25 19.05 -14.59
N ARG A 92 4.49 18.11 -13.68
CA ARG A 92 3.58 17.71 -12.59
C ARG A 92 4.40 17.25 -11.41
N ARG A 93 4.31 18.01 -10.32
CA ARG A 93 5.01 17.68 -9.09
C ARG A 93 4.31 16.52 -8.38
N TRP A 94 5.08 15.49 -8.06
CA TRP A 94 4.67 14.38 -7.21
C TRP A 94 5.65 14.26 -6.05
N THR A 95 5.11 13.94 -4.88
CA THR A 95 5.88 13.65 -3.68
C THR A 95 5.87 12.15 -3.39
N TYR A 96 6.98 11.64 -2.89
CA TYR A 96 7.18 10.23 -2.63
C TYR A 96 7.79 10.02 -1.26
N THR A 97 7.53 8.86 -0.69
CA THR A 97 8.23 8.35 0.47
C THR A 97 8.53 6.87 0.26
N SER A 98 9.30 6.28 1.17
CA SER A 98 9.40 4.83 1.29
C SER A 98 8.42 4.36 2.36
N TRP A 99 7.90 3.14 2.19
CA TRP A 99 7.01 2.55 3.19
C TRP A 99 7.63 2.52 4.59
N GLY A 100 8.92 2.17 4.70
CA GLY A 100 9.62 2.12 5.98
C GLY A 100 9.73 3.49 6.64
N THR A 101 10.07 4.55 5.88
CA THR A 101 10.13 5.92 6.41
C THR A 101 8.76 6.38 6.92
N PHE A 102 7.69 6.15 6.14
CA PHE A 102 6.35 6.58 6.51
C PHE A 102 5.78 5.81 7.70
N TYR A 103 5.95 4.48 7.71
CA TYR A 103 5.56 3.63 8.82
C TYR A 103 6.26 4.04 10.13
N ARG A 104 7.59 4.21 10.10
CA ARG A 104 8.34 4.62 11.30
C ARG A 104 7.91 5.99 11.82
N ALA A 105 7.57 6.92 10.93
CA ALA A 105 7.06 8.23 11.33
C ALA A 105 5.70 8.13 12.02
N LEU A 106 4.75 7.35 11.49
CA LEU A 106 3.46 7.10 12.14
C LEU A 106 3.62 6.38 13.48
N LEU A 107 4.51 5.38 13.53
CA LEU A 107 4.81 4.65 14.77
C LEU A 107 5.45 5.57 15.81
N ALA A 108 6.31 6.51 15.41
CA ALA A 108 6.91 7.49 16.32
C ALA A 108 5.86 8.43 16.92
N ASP A 109 4.83 8.82 16.16
CA ASP A 109 3.71 9.60 16.68
C ASP A 109 2.80 8.76 17.60
N PHE A 110 2.63 7.47 17.31
CA PHE A 110 1.78 6.60 18.12
C PHE A 110 2.48 6.16 19.42
N GLY A 111 3.76 5.82 19.37
CA GLY A 111 4.51 5.20 20.45
C GLY A 111 4.45 3.67 20.40
N THR A 112 5.29 3.01 21.20
CA THR A 112 5.41 1.55 21.22
C THR A 112 4.73 0.88 22.42
N ASP A 113 4.30 1.66 23.41
CA ASP A 113 3.78 1.12 24.68
C ASP A 113 2.46 0.35 24.50
N HIS A 114 1.64 0.77 23.52
CA HIS A 114 0.36 0.14 23.15
C HIS A 114 0.41 -0.50 21.75
N TYR A 115 1.61 -0.89 21.31
CA TYR A 115 1.85 -1.51 20.01
C TYR A 115 2.44 -2.91 20.22
N HIS A 116 1.59 -3.93 20.07
CA HIS A 116 1.91 -5.33 20.37
C HIS A 116 2.33 -6.08 19.11
N LEU A 117 3.60 -6.49 19.05
CA LEU A 117 4.15 -7.32 17.98
C LEU A 117 3.86 -8.81 18.23
N GLY A 118 3.80 -9.59 17.15
CA GLY A 118 3.63 -11.05 17.20
C GLY A 118 2.21 -11.50 17.59
N GLU A 119 1.22 -10.61 17.56
CA GLU A 119 -0.15 -10.92 17.94
C GLU A 119 -1.00 -11.25 16.71
N PHE A 120 -1.24 -12.55 16.51
CA PHE A 120 -2.02 -13.07 15.41
C PHE A 120 -3.47 -13.23 15.83
N ALA A 121 -4.32 -12.28 15.46
CA ALA A 121 -5.75 -12.43 15.65
C ALA A 121 -6.24 -13.66 14.86
N CYS A 122 -7.15 -14.43 15.45
CA CYS A 122 -7.69 -15.66 14.86
C CYS A 122 -9.21 -15.79 15.02
N GLY A 123 -9.86 -14.83 15.68
CA GLY A 123 -11.30 -14.76 15.73
C GLY A 123 -11.81 -13.51 16.43
N VAL A 124 -13.06 -13.18 16.16
CA VAL A 124 -13.81 -12.11 16.85
C VAL A 124 -15.13 -12.68 17.36
N ALA A 125 -15.67 -12.09 18.41
CA ALA A 125 -17.05 -12.21 18.83
C ALA A 125 -17.51 -10.85 19.34
N GLN A 126 -18.80 -10.58 19.36
CA GLN A 126 -19.34 -9.32 19.89
C GLN A 126 -20.73 -9.53 20.47
N ASP A 127 -21.12 -8.64 21.36
CA ASP A 127 -22.47 -8.46 21.89
C ASP A 127 -22.92 -7.00 21.72
N GLY A 128 -23.94 -6.59 22.47
CA GLY A 128 -24.47 -5.22 22.40
C GLY A 128 -23.48 -4.15 22.86
N ASP A 129 -22.51 -4.50 23.72
CA ASP A 129 -21.67 -3.55 24.44
C ASP A 129 -20.19 -3.68 24.07
N HIS A 130 -19.71 -4.89 23.78
CA HIS A 130 -18.30 -5.16 23.55
C HIS A 130 -18.05 -6.08 22.35
N ALA A 131 -16.82 -6.03 21.83
CA ALA A 131 -16.23 -6.98 20.92
C ALA A 131 -14.96 -7.59 21.53
N THR A 132 -14.80 -8.89 21.38
CA THR A 132 -13.65 -9.66 21.88
C THR A 132 -12.85 -10.23 20.71
N VAL A 133 -11.61 -9.77 20.54
CA VAL A 133 -10.63 -10.37 19.63
C VAL A 133 -9.88 -11.48 20.35
N ARG A 134 -9.71 -12.63 19.70
CA ARG A 134 -8.94 -13.77 20.19
C ARG A 134 -7.68 -13.91 19.35
N PHE A 135 -6.56 -14.19 20.02
CA PHE A 135 -5.25 -14.34 19.38
C PHE A 135 -4.75 -15.79 19.49
N VAL A 136 -3.87 -16.20 18.57
CA VAL A 136 -3.24 -17.53 18.56
C VAL A 136 -2.44 -17.79 19.85
N SER A 137 -1.88 -16.75 20.45
CA SER A 137 -1.18 -16.77 21.75
C SER A 137 -2.08 -17.19 22.91
N GLY A 138 -3.40 -17.17 22.74
CA GLY A 138 -4.39 -17.33 23.81
C GLY A 138 -4.82 -16.00 24.44
N HIS A 139 -4.17 -14.88 24.10
CA HIS A 139 -4.58 -13.54 24.50
C HIS A 139 -6.00 -13.24 23.98
N ARG A 140 -6.75 -12.45 24.76
CA ARG A 140 -8.06 -11.91 24.42
C ARG A 140 -8.10 -10.43 24.73
N ALA A 141 -8.49 -9.62 23.75
CA ALA A 141 -8.75 -8.20 23.92
C ALA A 141 -10.24 -7.94 23.81
N GLU A 142 -10.86 -7.49 24.91
CA GLU A 142 -12.27 -7.09 24.96
C GLU A 142 -12.36 -5.56 25.02
N VAL A 143 -13.06 -4.97 24.04
CA VAL A 143 -13.08 -3.52 23.79
C VAL A 143 -14.44 -3.11 23.21
N GLU A 144 -14.73 -1.81 23.22
CA GLU A 144 -16.01 -1.29 22.72
C GLU A 144 -16.00 -1.08 21.18
N LEU A 145 -14.82 -1.06 20.55
CA LEU A 145 -14.61 -0.95 19.09
C LEU A 145 -13.42 -1.80 18.61
N VAL A 146 -13.61 -2.59 17.56
CA VAL A 146 -12.53 -3.33 16.88
C VAL A 146 -12.41 -2.86 15.43
N ILE A 147 -11.20 -2.49 15.02
CA ILE A 147 -10.88 -2.16 13.64
C ILE A 147 -9.89 -3.18 13.08
N PHE A 148 -10.26 -3.85 11.98
CA PHE A 148 -9.36 -4.66 11.19
C PHE A 148 -8.71 -3.82 10.08
N ALA A 149 -7.41 -3.59 10.22
CA ALA A 149 -6.50 -2.97 9.27
C ALA A 149 -5.39 -3.96 8.84
N ASP A 150 -5.70 -5.26 8.84
CA ASP A 150 -4.80 -6.40 8.71
C ASP A 150 -4.51 -6.81 7.24
N GLY A 151 -4.82 -5.92 6.31
CA GLY A 151 -4.37 -5.97 4.93
C GLY A 151 -5.11 -6.99 4.05
N ILE A 152 -4.53 -7.27 2.88
CA ILE A 152 -5.20 -8.05 1.83
C ILE A 152 -5.59 -9.47 2.27
N THR A 153 -4.94 -10.07 3.27
CA THR A 153 -5.28 -11.40 3.82
C THR A 153 -6.14 -11.30 5.08
N SER A 154 -6.94 -10.24 5.19
CA SER A 154 -7.69 -9.91 6.41
C SER A 154 -8.53 -11.08 6.93
N ILE A 155 -8.36 -11.39 8.22
CA ILE A 155 -9.27 -12.30 8.91
C ILE A 155 -10.60 -11.60 9.19
N GLY A 156 -10.55 -10.29 9.47
CA GLY A 156 -11.73 -9.48 9.75
C GLY A 156 -12.70 -9.53 8.58
N ARG A 157 -12.17 -9.45 7.35
CA ARG A 157 -12.98 -9.58 6.14
C ARG A 157 -13.62 -10.95 6.03
N SER A 158 -12.87 -12.04 6.26
CA SER A 158 -13.43 -13.39 6.24
C SER A 158 -14.56 -13.60 7.28
N LEU A 159 -14.63 -12.74 8.30
CA LEU A 159 -15.67 -12.77 9.33
C LEU A 159 -16.87 -11.86 8.98
N LEU A 160 -16.63 -10.69 8.39
CA LEU A 160 -17.66 -9.71 8.06
C LEU A 160 -18.29 -9.90 6.67
N ASP A 161 -17.51 -10.39 5.72
CA ASP A 161 -17.94 -10.71 4.35
C ASP A 161 -17.26 -11.99 3.86
N PRO A 162 -17.71 -13.17 4.32
CA PRO A 162 -17.11 -14.46 3.96
C PRO A 162 -17.19 -14.76 2.45
N ASP A 163 -18.09 -14.08 1.73
CA ASP A 163 -18.27 -14.23 0.29
C ASP A 163 -17.40 -13.24 -0.52
N ALA A 164 -16.59 -12.40 0.14
CA ALA A 164 -15.69 -11.46 -0.50
C ALA A 164 -14.70 -12.19 -1.43
N ARG A 165 -14.61 -11.73 -2.68
CA ARG A 165 -13.76 -12.36 -3.69
C ARG A 165 -12.33 -11.83 -3.60
N PHE A 166 -11.39 -12.76 -3.68
CA PHE A 166 -9.97 -12.49 -3.89
C PHE A 166 -9.63 -12.99 -5.29
N ASP A 167 -9.37 -12.06 -6.21
CA ASP A 167 -9.16 -12.38 -7.62
C ASP A 167 -7.72 -12.03 -8.03
N TYR A 168 -6.95 -13.05 -8.41
CA TYR A 168 -5.65 -12.83 -9.03
C TYR A 168 -5.83 -12.16 -10.39
N SER A 169 -5.14 -11.05 -10.61
CA SER A 169 -5.35 -10.19 -11.78
C SER A 169 -4.63 -10.69 -13.06
N GLY A 170 -3.93 -11.83 -13.01
CA GLY A 170 -3.23 -12.41 -14.16
C GLY A 170 -1.79 -11.94 -14.38
N TYR A 171 -1.25 -11.13 -13.45
CA TYR A 171 0.11 -10.61 -13.52
C TYR A 171 0.71 -10.35 -12.14
N VAL A 172 2.05 -10.28 -12.11
CA VAL A 172 2.82 -9.96 -10.92
C VAL A 172 3.52 -8.61 -11.10
N GLY A 173 3.85 -7.96 -9.99
CA GLY A 173 4.74 -6.80 -9.95
C GLY A 173 6.11 -7.21 -9.42
N TRP A 174 7.13 -7.13 -10.28
CA TRP A 174 8.52 -7.11 -9.85
C TRP A 174 8.83 -5.75 -9.23
N ARG A 175 9.47 -5.77 -8.08
CA ARG A 175 9.78 -4.56 -7.32
C ARG A 175 11.22 -4.59 -6.86
N GLY A 176 11.80 -3.40 -6.74
CA GLY A 176 13.15 -3.24 -6.27
C GLY A 176 13.53 -1.77 -6.11
N THR A 177 14.69 -1.58 -5.49
CA THR A 177 15.29 -0.28 -5.26
C THR A 177 16.78 -0.35 -5.50
N VAL A 178 17.35 0.70 -6.10
CA VAL A 178 18.81 0.84 -6.29
C VAL A 178 19.22 2.20 -5.73
N PRO A 179 20.29 2.31 -4.91
CA PRO A 179 20.83 3.61 -4.53
C PRO A 179 21.14 4.45 -5.76
N GLU A 180 20.64 5.68 -5.84
CA GLU A 180 20.79 6.48 -7.07
C GLU A 180 22.26 6.71 -7.45
N HIS A 181 23.16 6.78 -6.46
CA HIS A 181 24.59 6.97 -6.69
C HIS A 181 25.28 5.76 -7.35
N GLU A 182 24.67 4.58 -7.35
CA GLU A 182 25.18 3.39 -8.04
C GLU A 182 24.80 3.34 -9.53
N LEU A 183 23.81 4.14 -9.95
CA LEU A 183 23.41 4.25 -11.35
C LEU A 183 24.44 5.06 -12.16
N THR A 184 24.39 4.97 -13.49
CA THR A 184 25.18 5.83 -14.37
C THR A 184 24.71 7.29 -14.28
N GLU A 185 25.61 8.22 -14.59
CA GLU A 185 25.26 9.65 -14.61
C GLU A 185 24.13 9.95 -15.60
N THR A 186 24.15 9.31 -16.77
CA THR A 186 23.10 9.41 -17.79
C THR A 186 21.73 8.97 -17.26
N THR A 187 21.67 7.80 -16.61
CA THR A 187 20.41 7.28 -16.05
C THR A 187 19.91 8.14 -14.90
N ARG A 188 20.80 8.58 -13.99
CA ARG A 188 20.43 9.54 -12.94
C ARG A 188 19.87 10.85 -13.50
N ALA A 189 20.49 11.40 -14.53
CA ALA A 189 20.05 12.65 -15.14
C ALA A 189 18.67 12.49 -15.82
N LEU A 190 18.41 11.34 -16.44
CA LEU A 190 17.15 11.06 -17.12
C LEU A 190 15.98 10.81 -16.15
N LEU A 191 16.21 10.04 -15.08
CA LEU A 191 15.16 9.58 -14.17
C LEU A 191 14.99 10.43 -12.90
N GLY A 192 16.04 11.14 -12.46
CA GLY A 192 16.13 11.69 -11.09
C GLY A 192 15.24 12.90 -10.75
N ASP A 193 14.51 13.46 -11.73
CA ASP A 193 13.52 14.52 -11.56
C ASP A 193 12.18 14.19 -12.27
N ALA A 194 11.88 12.91 -12.47
CA ALA A 194 10.59 12.48 -12.99
C ALA A 194 10.14 11.16 -12.38
N ILE A 195 8.82 10.97 -12.26
CA ILE A 195 8.28 9.62 -12.36
C ILE A 195 8.27 9.23 -13.84
N SER A 196 8.95 8.13 -14.14
CA SER A 196 9.17 7.65 -15.50
C SER A 196 8.39 6.38 -15.76
N TYR A 197 7.82 6.27 -16.95
CA TYR A 197 7.18 5.07 -17.44
C TYR A 197 7.88 4.57 -18.70
N SER A 198 8.02 3.26 -18.82
CA SER A 198 8.27 2.60 -20.10
C SER A 198 7.16 1.57 -20.30
N VAL A 199 6.47 1.68 -21.43
CA VAL A 199 5.30 0.86 -21.76
C VAL A 199 5.65 0.04 -22.98
N VAL A 200 5.49 -1.27 -22.88
CA VAL A 200 5.77 -2.24 -23.95
C VAL A 200 4.52 -3.11 -24.15
N PRO A 201 4.41 -3.89 -25.23
CA PRO A 201 3.27 -4.77 -25.39
C PRO A 201 3.08 -5.68 -24.18
N HIS A 202 1.86 -5.66 -23.61
CA HIS A 202 1.41 -6.47 -22.47
C HIS A 202 2.21 -6.26 -21.16
N SER A 203 2.90 -5.13 -21.01
CA SER A 203 3.69 -4.84 -19.81
C SER A 203 4.00 -3.35 -19.67
N HIS A 204 4.26 -2.90 -18.45
CA HIS A 204 4.87 -1.60 -18.23
C HIS A 204 5.69 -1.57 -16.94
N ILE A 205 6.66 -0.67 -16.90
CA ILE A 205 7.44 -0.34 -15.71
C ILE A 205 7.23 1.12 -15.34
N THR A 206 7.17 1.40 -14.03
CA THR A 206 7.22 2.75 -13.47
C THR A 206 8.41 2.88 -12.54
N LEU A 207 9.14 4.00 -12.63
CA LEU A 207 10.34 4.27 -11.84
C LEU A 207 10.25 5.68 -11.23
N TYR A 208 10.63 5.83 -9.97
CA TYR A 208 10.67 7.13 -9.29
C TYR A 208 11.60 7.11 -8.08
N PRO A 209 12.20 8.26 -7.71
CA PRO A 209 13.05 8.34 -6.55
C PRO A 209 12.25 8.31 -5.24
N ILE A 210 12.79 7.66 -4.22
CA ILE A 210 12.27 7.63 -2.86
C ILE A 210 13.38 7.92 -1.84
N PRO A 211 13.06 8.40 -0.63
CA PRO A 211 14.02 8.46 0.46
C PRO A 211 14.61 7.08 0.78
N GLY A 212 15.91 7.01 0.98
CA GLY A 212 16.56 5.84 1.58
C GLY A 212 16.44 5.86 3.10
N GLU A 213 16.91 4.78 3.73
CA GLU A 213 16.88 4.66 5.19
C GLU A 213 17.78 5.68 5.90
N ARG A 214 18.83 6.15 5.22
CA ARG A 214 19.80 7.11 5.75
C ARG A 214 19.34 8.56 5.69
N GLY A 215 18.33 8.88 4.87
CA GLY A 215 17.82 10.23 4.75
C GLY A 215 17.00 10.50 3.49
N THR A 216 16.45 11.71 3.42
CA THR A 216 15.67 12.22 2.27
C THR A 216 16.50 13.02 1.26
N GLY A 217 17.78 13.27 1.57
CA GLY A 217 18.70 14.02 0.70
C GLY A 217 19.05 13.25 -0.58
N ARG A 218 19.45 13.97 -1.64
CA ARG A 218 19.73 13.37 -2.96
C ARG A 218 20.77 12.25 -2.91
N GLN A 219 21.79 12.36 -2.05
CA GLN A 219 22.81 11.31 -1.89
C GLN A 219 22.27 10.01 -1.27
N ASP A 220 21.17 10.09 -0.53
CA ASP A 220 20.56 8.97 0.19
C ASP A 220 19.34 8.39 -0.54
N ARG A 221 18.95 8.97 -1.68
CA ARG A 221 17.78 8.51 -2.45
C ARG A 221 18.03 7.16 -3.08
N LEU A 222 16.96 6.39 -3.14
CA LEU A 222 16.88 5.15 -3.91
C LEU A 222 16.00 5.41 -5.14
N MET A 223 16.36 4.83 -6.28
CA MET A 223 15.46 4.70 -7.43
C MET A 223 14.60 3.45 -7.21
N ASN A 224 13.30 3.66 -6.97
CA ASN A 224 12.31 2.58 -6.85
C ASN A 224 11.72 2.26 -8.21
N TYR A 225 11.37 0.99 -8.45
CA TYR A 225 10.53 0.61 -9.57
C TYR A 225 9.44 -0.39 -9.20
N VAL A 226 8.41 -0.43 -10.06
CA VAL A 226 7.47 -1.54 -10.16
C VAL A 226 7.34 -1.91 -11.63
N TRP A 227 7.64 -3.16 -11.98
CA TRP A 227 7.52 -3.70 -13.33
C TRP A 227 6.47 -4.82 -13.38
N TYR A 228 5.39 -4.60 -14.13
CA TYR A 228 4.29 -5.55 -14.21
C TYR A 228 4.51 -6.56 -15.33
N ARG A 229 4.50 -7.85 -15.00
CA ARG A 229 4.65 -8.95 -15.96
C ARG A 229 3.48 -9.91 -15.86
N ASN A 230 2.87 -10.21 -17.00
CA ASN A 230 1.82 -11.22 -17.09
C ASN A 230 2.39 -12.60 -16.76
N VAL A 231 1.72 -13.29 -15.84
CA VAL A 231 1.99 -14.68 -15.46
C VAL A 231 0.63 -15.34 -15.31
N PRO A 232 0.17 -16.15 -16.27
CA PRO A 232 -1.14 -16.76 -16.21
C PRO A 232 -1.35 -17.58 -14.91
N PRO A 233 -2.58 -17.66 -14.38
CA PRO A 233 -2.87 -18.57 -13.28
C PRO A 233 -2.56 -20.01 -13.70
N GLY A 234 -1.88 -20.77 -12.84
CA GLY A 234 -1.54 -22.17 -13.11
C GLY A 234 -0.20 -22.58 -12.53
N GLY A 235 0.38 -23.62 -13.12
CA GLY A 235 1.61 -24.26 -12.64
C GLY A 235 2.78 -23.28 -12.56
N GLU A 236 2.99 -22.45 -13.58
CA GLU A 236 4.10 -21.47 -13.60
C GLU A 236 4.01 -20.48 -12.44
N LEU A 237 2.83 -19.89 -12.20
CA LEU A 237 2.64 -18.98 -11.06
C LEU A 237 2.85 -19.70 -9.73
N ALA A 238 2.28 -20.90 -9.57
CA ALA A 238 2.43 -21.67 -8.34
C ALA A 238 3.91 -21.99 -8.06
N GLU A 239 4.66 -22.31 -9.11
CA GLU A 239 6.09 -22.58 -9.04
C GLU A 239 6.90 -21.32 -8.75
N MET A 240 6.56 -20.19 -9.37
CA MET A 240 7.18 -18.88 -9.15
C MET A 240 7.04 -18.39 -7.71
N LEU A 241 5.93 -18.73 -7.05
CA LEU A 241 5.64 -18.31 -5.69
C LEU A 241 6.22 -19.24 -4.62
N ILE A 242 7.01 -20.26 -4.99
CA ILE A 242 7.81 -21.01 -4.02
C ILE A 242 9.07 -20.20 -3.69
N ASP A 243 9.30 -19.91 -2.43
CA ASP A 243 10.48 -19.17 -1.99
C ASP A 243 11.72 -20.07 -1.94
N LYS A 244 12.92 -19.47 -1.80
CA LYS A 244 14.19 -20.21 -1.69
C LYS A 244 14.28 -21.21 -0.52
N ARG A 245 13.36 -21.14 0.44
CA ARG A 245 13.27 -22.06 1.60
C ARG A 245 12.26 -23.18 1.35
N GLY A 246 11.53 -23.15 0.24
CA GLY A 246 10.50 -24.12 -0.13
C GLY A 246 9.10 -23.78 0.35
N PHE A 247 8.86 -22.56 0.86
CA PHE A 247 7.52 -22.13 1.29
C PHE A 247 6.78 -21.43 0.15
N THR A 248 5.49 -21.72 -0.01
CA THR A 248 4.64 -21.01 -0.97
C THR A 248 4.21 -19.65 -0.41
N GLY A 249 4.65 -18.57 -1.03
CA GLY A 249 4.14 -17.22 -0.80
C GLY A 249 2.75 -17.06 -1.40
N THR A 250 1.86 -16.36 -0.67
CA THR A 250 0.46 -16.18 -1.11
C THR A 250 0.21 -14.80 -1.73
N VAL A 251 0.92 -13.77 -1.27
CA VAL A 251 0.75 -12.37 -1.71
C VAL A 251 2.06 -11.80 -2.26
N SER A 252 3.19 -12.24 -1.72
CA SER A 252 4.50 -11.74 -2.12
C SER A 252 5.59 -12.77 -1.79
N LEU A 253 6.68 -12.71 -2.55
CA LEU A 253 7.98 -13.22 -2.14
C LEU A 253 8.85 -12.06 -1.72
N HIS A 254 9.43 -12.12 -0.53
CA HIS A 254 10.24 -11.02 0.04
C HIS A 254 11.62 -10.89 -0.65
N PRO A 255 12.27 -9.72 -0.52
CA PRO A 255 13.65 -9.53 -0.98
C PRO A 255 14.58 -10.66 -0.54
N GLY A 256 15.39 -11.15 -1.47
CA GLY A 256 16.34 -12.24 -1.24
C GLY A 256 15.72 -13.64 -1.20
N LEU A 257 14.40 -13.77 -1.23
CA LEU A 257 13.70 -15.07 -1.20
C LEU A 257 13.16 -15.54 -2.55
N VAL A 258 13.17 -14.68 -3.58
CA VAL A 258 12.81 -15.08 -4.95
C VAL A 258 13.86 -16.04 -5.50
N GLN A 259 13.43 -17.09 -6.20
CA GLN A 259 14.34 -18.09 -6.77
C GLN A 259 15.27 -17.46 -7.83
N ASP A 260 16.53 -17.89 -7.83
CA ASP A 260 17.57 -17.31 -8.70
C ASP A 260 17.19 -17.36 -10.18
N ARG A 261 16.62 -18.48 -10.65
CA ARG A 261 16.17 -18.62 -12.05
C ARG A 261 15.20 -17.53 -12.50
N TYR A 262 14.28 -17.08 -11.64
CA TYR A 262 13.29 -16.06 -12.00
C TYR A 262 13.89 -14.67 -11.90
N VAL A 263 14.88 -14.47 -11.03
CA VAL A 263 15.67 -13.24 -10.98
C VAL A 263 16.53 -13.12 -12.25
N ASP A 264 17.18 -14.20 -12.68
CA ASP A 264 17.98 -14.22 -13.91
C ASP A 264 17.09 -13.98 -15.14
N GLU A 265 15.96 -14.67 -15.25
CA GLU A 265 14.98 -14.45 -16.32
C GLU A 265 14.43 -13.01 -16.33
N MET A 266 14.16 -12.44 -15.14
CA MET A 266 13.74 -11.04 -15.00
C MET A 266 14.82 -10.11 -15.56
N ARG A 267 16.10 -10.30 -15.20
CA ARG A 267 17.21 -9.45 -15.65
C ARG A 267 17.43 -9.54 -17.16
N GLU A 268 17.46 -10.75 -17.72
CA GLU A 268 17.59 -10.97 -19.17
C GLU A 268 16.43 -10.32 -19.94
N THR A 269 15.20 -10.48 -19.43
CA THR A 269 14.01 -9.91 -20.07
C THR A 269 13.99 -8.38 -19.96
N ALA A 270 14.42 -7.81 -18.83
CA ALA A 270 14.53 -6.37 -18.65
C ALA A 270 15.52 -5.75 -19.65
N ALA A 271 16.70 -6.35 -19.81
CA ALA A 271 17.73 -5.91 -20.75
C ALA A 271 17.26 -5.96 -22.22
N ARG A 272 16.33 -6.85 -22.55
CA ARG A 272 15.78 -7.01 -23.90
C ARG A 272 14.58 -6.11 -24.19
N LEU A 273 13.71 -5.89 -23.22
CA LEU A 273 12.41 -5.25 -23.44
C LEU A 273 12.34 -3.79 -23.01
N LEU A 274 13.03 -3.42 -21.93
CA LEU A 274 12.87 -2.10 -21.32
C LEU A 274 13.86 -1.08 -21.91
N ALA A 275 13.50 0.20 -21.84
CA ALA A 275 14.41 1.29 -22.13
C ALA A 275 15.73 1.13 -21.33
N PRO A 276 16.92 1.42 -21.89
CA PRO A 276 18.20 1.11 -21.24
C PRO A 276 18.33 1.65 -19.81
N ALA A 277 17.79 2.84 -19.52
CA ALA A 277 17.82 3.41 -18.18
C ALA A 277 16.93 2.62 -17.18
N ALA A 278 15.79 2.11 -17.64
CA ALA A 278 14.92 1.27 -16.83
C ALA A 278 15.52 -0.13 -16.63
N ALA A 279 16.09 -0.70 -17.69
CA ALA A 279 16.80 -1.97 -17.63
C ALA A 279 17.99 -1.93 -16.65
N GLU A 280 18.76 -0.83 -16.64
CA GLU A 280 19.86 -0.63 -15.69
C GLU A 280 19.37 -0.73 -14.25
N VAL A 281 18.28 -0.02 -13.89
CA VAL A 281 17.74 -0.06 -12.52
C VAL A 281 17.28 -1.48 -12.14
N VAL A 282 16.59 -2.19 -13.04
CA VAL A 282 16.12 -3.56 -12.77
C VAL A 282 17.30 -4.52 -12.60
N THR A 283 18.30 -4.43 -13.48
CA THR A 283 19.46 -5.34 -13.47
C THR A 283 20.41 -5.09 -12.31
N ALA A 284 20.59 -3.83 -11.91
CA ALA A 284 21.40 -3.43 -10.75
C ALA A 284 20.74 -3.74 -9.40
N THR A 285 19.46 -4.12 -9.38
CA THR A 285 18.78 -4.47 -8.12
C THR A 285 19.37 -5.74 -7.51
N GLU A 286 19.88 -5.62 -6.29
CA GLU A 286 20.50 -6.75 -5.56
C GLU A 286 19.47 -7.80 -5.14
N HIS A 287 18.35 -7.36 -4.56
CA HIS A 287 17.32 -8.23 -4.00
C HIS A 287 15.92 -7.84 -4.51
N PRO A 288 15.63 -8.09 -5.80
CA PRO A 288 14.29 -7.87 -6.32
C PRO A 288 13.29 -8.81 -5.63
N TYR A 289 12.04 -8.39 -5.59
CA TYR A 289 10.97 -9.12 -4.92
C TYR A 289 9.69 -9.11 -5.76
N ILE A 290 8.82 -10.09 -5.52
CA ILE A 290 7.59 -10.28 -6.29
C ILE A 290 6.40 -9.93 -5.41
N GLN A 291 5.47 -9.15 -5.97
CA GLN A 291 4.14 -8.97 -5.43
C GLN A 291 3.10 -9.54 -6.41
N VAL A 292 2.26 -10.45 -5.95
CA VAL A 292 1.10 -10.92 -6.70
C VAL A 292 0.11 -9.77 -6.79
N VAL A 293 -0.31 -9.42 -8.01
CA VAL A 293 -1.35 -8.40 -8.17
C VAL A 293 -2.69 -9.11 -8.12
N SER A 294 -3.42 -8.83 -7.04
CA SER A 294 -4.78 -9.26 -6.84
C SER A 294 -5.62 -8.05 -6.47
N ASP A 295 -6.92 -8.15 -6.72
CA ASP A 295 -7.90 -7.23 -6.18
C ASP A 295 -8.87 -7.97 -5.26
N VAL A 296 -9.34 -7.24 -4.25
CA VAL A 296 -10.30 -7.73 -3.26
C VAL A 296 -11.39 -6.70 -3.09
N ARG A 297 -12.64 -7.16 -3.11
CA ARG A 297 -13.82 -6.34 -2.87
C ARG A 297 -14.66 -6.94 -1.76
N SER A 298 -14.72 -6.25 -0.62
CA SER A 298 -15.75 -6.51 0.39
C SER A 298 -17.04 -5.76 0.05
N ASN A 299 -18.17 -6.41 0.27
CA ASN A 299 -19.52 -5.85 0.19
C ASN A 299 -19.99 -5.29 1.53
N ARG A 300 -19.25 -5.56 2.61
CA ARG A 300 -19.49 -5.06 3.96
C ARG A 300 -18.18 -4.62 4.60
N MET A 301 -18.18 -3.47 5.25
CA MET A 301 -17.04 -2.94 5.99
C MET A 301 -17.32 -2.82 7.49
N ALA A 302 -18.56 -2.93 7.95
CA ALA A 302 -18.87 -2.90 9.38
C ALA A 302 -20.04 -3.80 9.78
N ASP A 303 -19.98 -4.29 11.03
CA ASP A 303 -21.10 -4.93 11.71
C ASP A 303 -20.98 -4.74 13.22
N GLY A 304 -22.03 -4.22 13.85
CA GLY A 304 -22.05 -3.93 15.28
C GLY A 304 -20.94 -2.96 15.70
N ARG A 305 -19.88 -3.50 16.30
CA ARG A 305 -18.71 -2.80 16.87
C ARG A 305 -17.41 -3.17 16.16
N VAL A 306 -17.50 -3.84 15.01
CA VAL A 306 -16.35 -4.29 14.23
C VAL A 306 -16.36 -3.61 12.86
N ALA A 307 -15.22 -3.10 12.40
CA ALA A 307 -15.07 -2.51 11.07
C ALA A 307 -13.77 -2.93 10.35
N LEU A 308 -13.74 -2.81 9.02
CA LEU A 308 -12.60 -3.06 8.13
C LEU A 308 -12.11 -1.75 7.52
N VAL A 309 -10.81 -1.49 7.52
CA VAL A 309 -10.23 -0.31 6.83
C VAL A 309 -9.09 -0.69 5.90
N GLY A 310 -8.83 0.14 4.89
CA GLY A 310 -7.73 -0.07 3.95
C GLY A 310 -7.87 -1.36 3.15
N ASP A 311 -6.75 -2.06 2.94
CA ASP A 311 -6.69 -3.31 2.15
C ASP A 311 -7.44 -4.46 2.81
N ALA A 312 -7.78 -4.35 4.11
CA ALA A 312 -8.65 -5.33 4.77
C ALA A 312 -10.06 -5.31 4.17
N ALA A 313 -10.58 -4.11 3.87
CA ALA A 313 -11.87 -3.93 3.23
C ALA A 313 -11.82 -4.14 1.70
N ALA A 314 -10.89 -3.46 1.04
CA ALA A 314 -10.73 -3.57 -0.40
C ALA A 314 -9.27 -3.32 -0.78
N ALA A 315 -8.61 -4.32 -1.35
CA ALA A 315 -7.25 -4.19 -1.83
C ALA A 315 -7.27 -3.83 -3.32
N ALA A 316 -6.72 -2.67 -3.64
CA ALA A 316 -6.70 -2.15 -5.01
C ALA A 316 -5.39 -2.50 -5.71
N ARG A 317 -5.46 -2.71 -7.03
CA ARG A 317 -4.26 -2.82 -7.86
C ARG A 317 -3.45 -1.52 -7.76
N PRO A 318 -2.11 -1.59 -7.74
CA PRO A 318 -1.23 -0.45 -7.43
C PRO A 318 -1.19 0.67 -8.49
N HIS A 319 -1.90 0.54 -9.62
CA HIS A 319 -1.79 1.42 -10.79
C HIS A 319 -2.14 2.89 -10.53
N ALA A 320 -3.05 3.19 -9.61
CA ALA A 320 -3.39 4.58 -9.21
C ALA A 320 -2.55 5.10 -8.04
N ALA A 321 -1.61 4.30 -7.52
CA ALA A 321 -0.79 4.57 -6.35
C ALA A 321 -1.60 5.06 -5.12
N ALA A 322 -2.80 4.51 -4.91
CA ALA A 322 -3.81 5.05 -3.99
C ALA A 322 -4.15 4.15 -2.80
N GLY A 323 -3.49 3.00 -2.62
CA GLY A 323 -3.81 2.07 -1.51
C GLY A 323 -3.67 2.71 -0.13
N THR A 324 -2.56 3.42 0.13
CA THR A 324 -2.34 4.14 1.39
C THR A 324 -3.30 5.32 1.56
N ALA A 325 -3.62 6.03 0.47
CA ALA A 325 -4.58 7.13 0.48
C ALA A 325 -5.97 6.63 0.84
N LYS A 326 -6.41 5.52 0.26
CA LYS A 326 -7.68 4.86 0.57
C LYS A 326 -7.75 4.46 2.03
N ALA A 327 -6.70 3.80 2.55
CA ALA A 327 -6.65 3.39 3.95
C ALA A 327 -6.72 4.59 4.91
N ALA A 328 -6.04 5.69 4.60
CA ALA A 328 -6.13 6.91 5.38
C ALA A 328 -7.52 7.57 5.26
N ALA A 329 -8.11 7.61 4.08
CA ALA A 329 -9.45 8.15 3.86
C ALA A 329 -10.52 7.37 4.64
N ASP A 330 -10.42 6.03 4.68
CA ASP A 330 -11.26 5.18 5.52
C ASP A 330 -11.18 5.60 7.00
N ALA A 331 -9.96 5.78 7.51
CA ALA A 331 -9.70 6.15 8.89
C ALA A 331 -10.22 7.56 9.24
N TRP A 332 -10.00 8.55 8.37
CA TRP A 332 -10.51 9.91 8.56
C TRP A 332 -12.03 9.98 8.55
N ALA A 333 -12.66 9.35 7.55
CA ALA A 333 -14.12 9.30 7.48
C ALA A 333 -14.72 8.58 8.69
N LEU A 334 -14.04 7.56 9.22
CA LEU A 334 -14.47 6.86 10.42
C LEU A 334 -14.40 7.77 11.65
N ALA A 335 -13.31 8.52 11.82
CA ALA A 335 -13.16 9.47 12.92
C ALA A 335 -14.23 10.58 12.87
N ASP A 336 -14.54 11.08 11.66
CA ASP A 336 -15.60 12.07 11.45
C ASP A 336 -16.98 11.50 11.82
N ALA A 337 -17.26 10.26 11.43
CA ALA A 337 -18.52 9.58 11.76
C ALA A 337 -18.67 9.30 13.26
N LEU A 338 -17.59 8.88 13.93
CA LEU A 338 -17.56 8.68 15.39
C LEU A 338 -17.80 10.00 16.12
N THR A 339 -17.14 11.08 15.69
CA THR A 339 -17.37 12.42 16.27
C THR A 339 -18.84 12.83 16.16
N ALA A 340 -19.48 12.57 15.02
CA ALA A 340 -20.88 12.93 14.78
C ALA A 340 -21.90 12.06 15.55
N ALA A 341 -21.51 10.87 16.01
CA ALA A 341 -22.42 9.91 16.65
C ALA A 341 -22.50 10.03 18.17
N ASP A 342 -21.71 10.92 18.79
CA ASP A 342 -21.75 11.26 20.22
C ASP A 342 -21.80 10.02 21.16
N GLY A 343 -20.91 9.05 20.91
CA GLY A 343 -20.79 7.83 21.71
C GLY A 343 -21.47 6.58 21.13
N ASP A 344 -22.38 6.71 20.17
CA ASP A 344 -23.05 5.55 19.52
C ASP A 344 -22.17 4.96 18.40
N ILE A 345 -21.26 4.06 18.78
CA ILE A 345 -20.34 3.38 17.86
C ILE A 345 -21.09 2.63 16.73
N PRO A 346 -22.10 1.77 17.01
CA PRO A 346 -22.84 1.11 15.94
C PRO A 346 -23.52 2.08 14.95
N ALA A 347 -24.07 3.20 15.43
CA ALA A 347 -24.64 4.21 14.54
C ALA A 347 -23.58 4.90 13.68
N ALA A 348 -22.42 5.23 14.24
CA ALA A 348 -21.29 5.79 13.50
C ALA A 348 -20.87 4.86 12.35
N LEU A 349 -20.69 3.57 12.64
CA LEU A 349 -20.26 2.58 11.65
C LEU A 349 -21.29 2.39 10.53
N ARG A 350 -22.59 2.31 10.86
CA ARG A 350 -23.67 2.27 9.85
C ARG A 350 -23.72 3.50 8.96
N LYS A 351 -23.38 4.67 9.50
CA LYS A 351 -23.36 5.94 8.76
C LYS A 351 -22.14 6.04 7.83
N TRP A 352 -21.01 5.53 8.28
CA TRP A 352 -19.71 5.60 7.61
C TRP A 352 -19.60 4.64 6.42
N GLU A 353 -20.02 3.38 6.59
CA GLU A 353 -19.78 2.29 5.64
C GLU A 353 -20.18 2.60 4.18
N PRO A 354 -21.39 3.12 3.87
CA PRO A 354 -21.85 3.22 2.48
C PRO A 354 -20.94 4.06 1.58
N ALA A 355 -20.43 5.18 2.10
CA ALA A 355 -19.55 6.07 1.35
C ALA A 355 -18.18 5.43 1.09
N GLN A 356 -17.67 4.64 2.04
CA GLN A 356 -16.38 3.96 1.89
C GLN A 356 -16.46 2.73 0.98
N LEU A 357 -17.60 2.02 0.96
CA LEU A 357 -17.87 0.98 -0.04
C LEU A 357 -17.91 1.57 -1.44
N GLU A 358 -18.56 2.72 -1.63
CA GLU A 358 -18.61 3.42 -2.92
C GLU A 358 -17.22 3.92 -3.36
N LEU A 359 -16.43 4.46 -2.43
CA LEU A 359 -15.05 4.88 -2.70
C LEU A 359 -14.17 3.70 -3.12
N SER A 360 -14.25 2.60 -2.37
CA SER A 360 -13.58 1.33 -2.69
C SER A 360 -13.96 0.82 -4.08
N ALA A 361 -15.26 0.81 -4.40
CA ALA A 361 -15.79 0.39 -5.70
C ALA A 361 -15.21 1.20 -6.87
N ARG A 362 -15.27 2.53 -6.78
CA ARG A 362 -14.76 3.44 -7.82
C ARG A 362 -13.26 3.29 -8.02
N LEU A 363 -12.50 3.14 -6.94
CA LEU A 363 -11.06 2.93 -7.03
C LEU A 363 -10.76 1.61 -7.74
N LEU A 364 -11.43 0.51 -7.36
CA LEU A 364 -11.24 -0.81 -7.97
C LEU A 364 -11.53 -0.79 -9.47
N GLU A 365 -12.68 -0.26 -9.88
CA GLU A 365 -13.06 -0.13 -11.29
C GLU A 365 -11.98 0.60 -12.10
N ARG A 366 -11.47 1.71 -11.56
CA ARG A 366 -10.42 2.48 -12.21
C ARG A 366 -9.10 1.72 -12.32
N VAL A 367 -8.61 1.13 -11.24
CA VAL A 367 -7.30 0.45 -11.27
C VAL A 367 -7.35 -0.85 -12.08
N ILE A 368 -8.50 -1.51 -12.16
CA ILE A 368 -8.72 -2.64 -13.08
C ILE A 368 -8.58 -2.15 -14.52
N ALA A 369 -9.31 -1.08 -14.90
CA ALA A 369 -9.23 -0.50 -16.24
C ALA A 369 -7.81 -0.01 -16.60
N MET A 370 -7.08 0.60 -15.65
CA MET A 370 -5.68 0.98 -15.86
C MET A 370 -4.79 -0.22 -16.14
N GLY A 371 -4.96 -1.30 -15.37
CA GLY A 371 -4.19 -2.53 -15.56
C GLY A 371 -4.47 -3.21 -16.90
N GLU A 372 -5.73 -3.30 -17.31
CA GLU A 372 -6.12 -3.90 -18.60
C GLU A 372 -5.51 -3.17 -19.79
N ARG A 373 -5.37 -1.84 -19.73
CA ARG A 373 -4.77 -1.03 -20.80
C ARG A 373 -3.31 -1.40 -21.09
N SER A 374 -2.50 -1.67 -20.07
CA SER A 374 -1.09 -2.06 -20.26
C SER A 374 -0.90 -3.56 -20.35
N GLN A 375 -1.66 -4.36 -19.61
CA GLN A 375 -1.43 -5.81 -19.51
C GLN A 375 -2.17 -6.61 -20.58
N SER A 376 -3.30 -6.12 -21.12
CA SER A 376 -4.17 -6.91 -22.01
C SER A 376 -4.40 -6.24 -23.36
N HIS A 377 -4.75 -4.96 -23.36
CA HIS A 377 -5.30 -4.29 -24.55
C HIS A 377 -4.27 -3.47 -25.33
N ASN A 378 -3.09 -3.18 -24.76
CA ASN A 378 -2.07 -2.32 -25.37
C ASN A 378 -2.61 -0.93 -25.75
N THR A 379 -3.48 -0.38 -24.91
CA THR A 379 -4.14 0.93 -25.09
C THR A 379 -3.69 1.97 -24.06
N TRP A 380 -2.60 1.71 -23.34
CA TRP A 380 -1.97 2.69 -22.45
C TRP A 380 -1.35 3.81 -23.28
N THR A 381 -1.99 4.98 -23.27
CA THR A 381 -1.57 6.15 -24.05
C THR A 381 -0.82 7.15 -23.16
N PRO A 382 0.45 7.50 -23.47
CA PRO A 382 1.19 8.52 -22.74
C PRO A 382 0.39 9.83 -22.61
N GLY A 383 0.34 10.37 -21.39
CA GLY A 383 -0.34 11.65 -21.11
C GLY A 383 -1.86 11.56 -20.92
N ASP A 384 -2.50 10.41 -21.12
CA ASP A 384 -3.93 10.25 -20.87
C ASP A 384 -4.26 10.58 -19.40
N PRO A 385 -5.14 11.59 -19.13
CA PRO A 385 -5.54 11.94 -17.78
C PRO A 385 -6.11 10.78 -16.98
N SER A 386 -6.78 9.80 -17.59
CA SER A 386 -7.36 8.66 -16.85
C SER A 386 -6.30 7.77 -16.20
N LEU A 387 -5.05 7.85 -16.65
CA LEU A 387 -3.91 7.09 -16.16
C LEU A 387 -3.14 7.79 -15.03
N ARG A 388 -3.58 8.99 -14.63
CA ARG A 388 -2.97 9.71 -13.51
C ARG A 388 -3.14 8.93 -12.22
N PHE A 389 -2.27 9.16 -11.25
CA PHE A 389 -2.47 8.67 -9.89
C PHE A 389 -3.59 9.43 -9.18
N GLY A 390 -3.98 8.96 -7.99
CA GLY A 390 -4.95 9.62 -7.13
C GLY A 390 -6.03 8.66 -6.66
N LEU A 391 -6.59 8.89 -5.48
CA LEU A 391 -7.71 8.11 -4.96
C LEU A 391 -9.02 8.43 -5.68
N TYR A 392 -9.28 9.71 -5.93
CA TYR A 392 -10.59 10.21 -6.39
C TYR A 392 -10.72 10.34 -7.91
N GLY A 393 -9.66 10.05 -8.68
CA GLY A 393 -9.63 10.29 -10.13
C GLY A 393 -8.78 11.50 -10.51
N PRO A 394 -8.65 11.78 -11.81
CA PRO A 394 -7.84 12.90 -12.32
C PRO A 394 -8.48 14.29 -12.13
N ASP A 395 -9.76 14.35 -11.77
CA ASP A 395 -10.55 15.58 -11.65
C ASP A 395 -10.62 16.14 -10.22
N ARG A 396 -9.92 15.52 -9.26
CA ARG A 396 -9.94 15.89 -7.84
C ARG A 396 -8.59 15.84 -7.17
#